data_AF-A0A1R2BLU0-F1
#
_entry.id   AF-A0A1R2BLU0-F1
#
_cell.length_a   1.000
_cell.length_b   1.000
_cell.length_c   1.000
_cell.angle_alpha   90.00
_cell.angle_beta   90.00
_cell.angle_gamma   90.00
#
_symmetry.space_group_name_H-M   'P 1'
#
loop_
_entity.id
_entity.type
_entity.pdbx_description
1 polymer ?
#
loop_
_entity_poly.entity_id
_entity_poly.type
_entity_poly.pdbx_seq_one_letter_code
_entity_poly.pdbx_strand_id
1 'polypeptide(L)'
;MEAAEVEFLDSLRGLSTAKDKIFEISNLMLSHQATHAKQIVSLWLKEFQSLKEEKKKLAMLFVMNDAIMKCSRDSRGDEYLKEFPNIMSEIIQLLIDFKSEYLLEELRKIVMVWEKPGALIYVSQYTTQLKSDIQDAINAVQDDRTGASVIQEFEITKKLSALENKHEANLEMAKRVEGLTEKIHAFKRSEILALIEDYKEKCEEELIERSGILLELGELLEKEYAIYCGFNERIEEFKRS
;
A
#
# COMPACT_ATOMS: atom_id res chain seq x y z
N MET A 1 48.65 9.14 7.83
CA MET A 1 47.80 9.95 6.98
C MET A 1 48.47 11.31 6.88
N GLU A 2 48.99 11.66 5.71
CA GLU A 2 49.67 12.94 5.49
C GLU A 2 48.67 14.09 5.63
N ALA A 3 49.13 15.30 5.99
CA ALA A 3 48.23 16.44 6.25
C ALA A 3 47.28 16.75 5.06
N ALA A 4 47.76 16.53 3.84
CA ALA A 4 46.98 16.67 2.60
C ALA A 4 45.82 15.65 2.50
N GLU A 5 46.03 14.41 2.93
CA GLU A 5 45.00 13.37 2.91
C GLU A 5 43.88 13.69 3.90
N VAL A 6 44.23 14.25 5.06
CA VAL A 6 43.27 14.68 6.08
C VAL A 6 42.41 15.83 5.57
N GLU A 7 43.05 16.85 4.99
CA GLU A 7 42.37 18.04 4.44
C GLU A 7 41.40 17.65 3.30
N PHE A 8 41.83 16.77 2.40
CA PHE A 8 40.98 16.28 1.32
C PHE A 8 39.79 15.47 1.86
N LEU A 9 40.03 14.57 2.81
CA LEU A 9 39.00 13.72 3.41
C LEU A 9 37.96 14.53 4.20
N ASP A 10 38.38 15.54 4.95
CA ASP A 10 37.47 16.45 5.65
C ASP A 10 36.63 17.26 4.66
N SER A 11 37.20 17.66 3.52
CA SER A 11 36.49 18.34 2.45
C SER A 11 35.45 17.43 1.77
N LEU A 12 35.78 16.15 1.55
CA LEU A 12 34.83 15.15 1.04
C LEU A 12 33.67 14.89 2.00
N ARG A 13 33.93 14.87 3.31
CA ARG A 13 32.87 14.73 4.33
C ARG A 13 31.96 15.94 4.39
N GLY A 14 32.51 17.13 4.10
CA GLY A 14 31.77 18.38 3.93
C GLY A 14 31.09 18.54 2.56
N LEU A 15 31.05 17.50 1.72
CA LEU A 15 30.49 17.58 0.37
C LEU A 15 29.03 18.04 0.37
N SER A 16 28.76 18.98 -0.54
CA SER A 16 27.45 19.52 -0.85
C SER A 16 27.19 19.42 -2.35
N THR A 17 25.92 19.45 -2.76
CA THR A 17 25.52 19.55 -4.17
C THR A 17 25.73 20.96 -4.76
N ALA A 18 26.18 21.92 -3.96
CA ALA A 18 26.50 23.26 -4.42
C ALA A 18 27.69 23.25 -5.38
N LYS A 19 27.56 23.93 -6.53
CA LYS A 19 28.60 23.99 -7.56
C LYS A 19 29.93 24.51 -7.01
N ASP A 20 29.90 25.55 -6.17
CA ASP A 20 31.11 26.13 -5.58
C ASP A 20 31.89 25.10 -4.75
N LYS A 21 31.19 24.23 -4.00
CA LYS A 21 31.82 23.14 -3.24
C LYS A 21 32.39 22.05 -4.13
N ILE A 22 31.72 21.70 -5.22
CA ILE A 22 32.24 20.76 -6.21
C ILE A 22 33.56 21.30 -6.81
N PHE A 23 33.58 22.59 -7.19
CA PHE A 23 34.78 23.24 -7.73
C PHE A 23 35.92 23.41 -6.73
N GLU A 24 35.60 23.68 -5.46
CA GLU A 24 36.57 23.80 -4.38
C GLU A 24 37.30 22.45 -4.16
N ILE A 25 36.54 21.35 -4.06
CA ILE A 25 37.10 20.02 -3.83
C ILE A 25 37.92 19.55 -5.02
N SER A 26 37.46 19.78 -6.26
CA SER A 26 38.25 19.41 -7.44
C SER A 26 39.54 20.24 -7.55
N ASN A 27 39.53 21.52 -7.19
CA ASN A 27 40.74 22.34 -7.12
C ASN A 27 41.71 21.82 -6.05
N LEU A 28 41.20 21.34 -4.93
CA LEU A 28 42.00 20.72 -3.87
C LEU A 28 42.68 19.43 -4.36
N MET A 29 41.99 18.59 -5.14
CA MET A 29 42.63 17.42 -5.78
C MET A 29 43.81 17.83 -6.68
N LEU A 30 43.70 18.96 -7.38
CA LEU A 30 44.73 19.45 -8.28
C LEU A 30 45.88 20.19 -7.56
N SER A 31 45.64 20.76 -6.37
CA SER A 31 46.68 21.43 -5.58
C SER A 31 47.58 20.43 -4.86
N HIS A 32 47.04 19.27 -4.48
CA HIS A 32 47.81 18.11 -4.03
C HIS A 32 48.42 17.43 -5.27
N GLN A 33 49.65 17.84 -5.60
CA GLN A 33 50.38 17.42 -6.79
C GLN A 33 50.26 15.91 -7.09
N ALA A 34 50.14 15.59 -8.39
CA ALA A 34 50.62 14.42 -9.12
C ALA A 34 51.11 13.18 -8.33
N THR A 35 52.02 13.34 -7.37
CA THR A 35 52.65 12.26 -6.59
C THR A 35 51.71 11.46 -5.69
N HIS A 36 50.54 12.01 -5.31
CA HIS A 36 49.56 11.32 -4.46
C HIS A 36 48.25 10.98 -5.17
N ALA A 37 48.18 11.11 -6.50
CA ALA A 37 46.95 10.91 -7.26
C ALA A 37 46.30 9.56 -6.96
N LYS A 38 47.10 8.49 -6.87
CA LYS A 38 46.63 7.14 -6.54
C LYS A 38 45.98 7.07 -5.15
N GLN A 39 46.62 7.65 -4.13
CA GLN A 39 46.08 7.68 -2.76
C GLN A 39 44.79 8.51 -2.70
N ILE A 40 44.78 9.68 -3.34
CA ILE A 40 43.61 10.57 -3.37
C ILE A 40 42.44 9.93 -4.10
N VAL A 41 42.66 9.26 -5.24
CA VAL A 41 41.62 8.52 -5.97
C VAL A 41 41.10 7.34 -5.14
N SER A 42 41.98 6.64 -4.41
CA SER A 42 41.56 5.58 -3.50
C SER A 42 40.70 6.10 -2.34
N LEU A 43 41.07 7.25 -1.74
CA LEU A 43 40.25 7.91 -0.71
C LEU A 43 38.91 8.36 -1.27
N TRP A 44 38.91 8.96 -2.47
CA TRP A 44 37.69 9.35 -3.17
C TRP A 44 36.76 8.14 -3.38
N LEU A 45 37.30 7.01 -3.84
CA LEU A 45 36.51 5.80 -4.08
C LEU A 45 35.93 5.23 -2.78
N LYS A 46 36.73 5.20 -1.71
CA LYS A 46 36.29 4.74 -0.39
C LYS A 46 35.15 5.60 0.17
N GLU A 47 35.27 6.93 0.06
CA GLU A 47 34.21 7.84 0.48
C GLU A 47 32.98 7.69 -0.43
N PHE A 48 33.17 7.55 -1.76
CA PHE A 48 32.09 7.31 -2.71
C PHE A 48 31.28 6.06 -2.38
N GLN A 49 31.95 4.96 -2.02
CA GLN A 49 31.31 3.71 -1.57
C GLN A 49 30.49 3.94 -0.30
N SER A 50 31.01 4.71 0.65
CA SER A 50 30.36 4.97 1.95
C SER A 50 29.09 5.84 1.87
N LEU A 51 28.96 6.65 0.81
CA LEU A 51 27.81 7.53 0.63
C LEU A 51 26.51 6.74 0.44
N LYS A 52 25.48 7.12 1.20
CA LYS A 52 24.12 6.54 1.12
C LYS A 52 23.14 7.37 0.30
N GLU A 53 23.45 8.65 0.12
CA GLU A 53 22.55 9.60 -0.55
C GLU A 53 22.90 9.71 -2.04
N GLU A 54 21.91 9.47 -2.90
CA GLU A 54 22.06 9.55 -4.37
C GLU A 54 22.63 10.90 -4.82
N LYS A 55 22.11 11.99 -4.24
CA LYS A 55 22.54 13.36 -4.55
C LYS A 55 24.02 13.62 -4.23
N LYS A 56 24.56 13.01 -3.17
CA LYS A 56 25.98 13.15 -2.80
C LYS A 56 26.86 12.31 -3.71
N LYS A 57 26.42 11.10 -4.10
CA LYS A 57 27.12 10.29 -5.11
C LYS A 57 27.22 11.05 -6.44
N LEU A 58 26.12 11.67 -6.88
CA LEU A 58 26.12 12.52 -8.07
C LEU A 58 27.11 13.68 -7.94
N ALA A 59 27.13 14.38 -6.80
CA ALA A 59 28.10 15.44 -6.56
C ALA A 59 29.55 14.94 -6.63
N MET A 60 29.86 13.75 -6.11
CA MET A 60 31.19 13.15 -6.24
C MET A 60 31.54 12.82 -7.70
N LEU A 61 30.59 12.30 -8.50
CA LEU A 61 30.81 12.07 -9.93
C LEU A 61 31.14 13.39 -10.65
N PHE A 62 30.50 14.49 -10.27
CA PHE A 62 30.83 15.81 -10.82
C PHE A 62 32.18 16.36 -10.34
N VAL A 63 32.59 16.08 -9.09
CA VAL A 63 33.95 16.40 -8.62
C VAL A 63 34.98 15.67 -9.48
N MET A 64 34.80 14.36 -9.70
CA MET A 64 35.68 13.55 -10.57
C MET A 64 35.71 14.12 -11.99
N ASN A 65 34.54 14.38 -12.59
CA ASN A 65 34.47 14.93 -13.94
C ASN A 65 35.21 16.27 -14.04
N ASP A 66 34.98 17.19 -13.10
CA ASP A 66 35.62 18.49 -13.11
C ASP A 66 37.15 18.39 -12.93
N ALA A 67 37.62 17.49 -12.06
CA ALA A 67 39.05 17.21 -11.91
C ALA A 67 39.67 16.68 -13.21
N ILE A 68 39.08 15.64 -13.82
CA ILE A 68 39.54 15.05 -15.09
C ILE A 68 39.57 16.10 -16.21
N MET A 69 38.50 16.90 -16.34
CA MET A 69 38.39 17.95 -17.36
C MET A 69 39.45 19.04 -17.16
N LYS A 70 39.75 19.44 -15.92
CA LYS A 70 40.80 20.41 -15.60
C LYS A 70 42.20 19.85 -15.88
N CYS A 71 42.48 18.60 -15.49
CA CYS A 71 43.75 17.93 -15.81
C CYS A 71 44.01 17.95 -17.32
N SER A 72 43.00 17.59 -18.12
CA SER A 72 43.11 17.57 -19.57
C SER A 72 43.42 18.92 -20.22
N ARG A 73 43.03 20.05 -19.59
CA ARG A 73 43.22 21.39 -20.16
C ARG A 73 44.53 22.03 -19.72
N ASP A 74 44.90 21.83 -18.46
CA ASP A 74 46.00 22.57 -17.83
C ASP A 74 47.29 21.73 -17.73
N SER A 75 47.28 20.45 -18.16
CA SER A 75 48.37 19.47 -18.04
C SER A 75 48.91 19.32 -16.60
N ARG A 76 48.10 19.70 -15.61
CA ARG A 76 48.38 19.55 -14.18
C ARG A 76 47.64 18.32 -13.68
N GLY A 77 48.35 17.38 -13.06
CA GLY A 77 47.71 16.19 -12.51
C GLY A 77 47.31 15.16 -13.56
N ASP A 78 48.11 14.99 -14.62
CA ASP A 78 47.95 13.94 -15.63
C ASP A 78 47.93 12.52 -15.02
N GLU A 79 48.44 12.36 -13.79
CA GLU A 79 48.35 11.15 -13.01
C GLU A 79 46.89 10.79 -12.68
N TYR A 80 46.01 11.76 -12.44
CA TYR A 80 44.58 11.49 -12.27
C TYR A 80 43.95 10.90 -13.52
N LEU A 81 44.41 11.31 -14.71
CA LEU A 81 43.99 10.71 -15.97
C LEU A 81 44.43 9.24 -16.09
N LYS A 82 45.48 8.82 -15.38
CA LYS A 82 45.92 7.42 -15.36
C LYS A 82 45.23 6.60 -14.27
N GLU A 83 44.84 7.24 -13.17
CA GLU A 83 44.28 6.56 -12.00
C GLU A 83 42.76 6.37 -12.05
N PHE A 84 41.99 7.37 -12.52
CA PHE A 84 40.53 7.24 -12.60
C PHE A 84 40.06 6.07 -13.50
N PRO A 85 40.69 5.81 -14.66
CA PRO A 85 40.33 4.65 -15.47
C PRO A 85 40.42 3.31 -14.73
N ASN A 86 41.35 3.18 -13.76
CA ASN A 86 41.56 1.94 -13.00
C ASN A 86 40.40 1.62 -12.04
N ILE A 87 39.60 2.62 -11.66
CA ILE A 87 38.48 2.46 -10.71
C ILE A 87 37.11 2.55 -11.39
N MET A 88 37.03 2.81 -12.70
CA MET A 88 35.76 3.03 -13.40
C MET A 88 34.83 1.81 -13.36
N SER A 89 35.37 0.60 -13.49
CA SER A 89 34.57 -0.63 -13.38
C SER A 89 33.97 -0.79 -11.98
N GLU A 90 34.73 -0.45 -10.94
CA GLU A 90 34.26 -0.47 -9.56
C GLU A 90 33.18 0.59 -9.31
N ILE A 91 33.32 1.79 -9.86
CA ILE A 91 32.28 2.82 -9.80
C ILE A 91 30.97 2.32 -10.44
N ILE A 92 31.05 1.70 -11.63
CA ILE A 92 29.88 1.14 -12.30
C ILE A 92 29.22 0.07 -11.43
N GLN A 93 29.99 -0.87 -10.87
CA GLN A 93 29.46 -1.90 -10.00
C GLN A 93 28.79 -1.30 -8.74
N LEU A 94 29.39 -0.30 -8.12
CA LEU A 94 28.80 0.40 -6.98
C LEU A 94 27.47 1.07 -7.33
N LEU A 95 27.31 1.57 -8.56
CA LEU A 95 26.06 2.17 -9.02
C LEU A 95 24.98 1.12 -9.34
N ILE A 96 25.39 -0.05 -9.86
CA ILE A 96 24.50 -1.23 -10.01
C ILE A 96 24.00 -1.67 -8.64
N ASP A 97 24.90 -1.85 -7.67
CA ASP A 97 24.56 -2.27 -6.31
C ASP A 97 23.67 -1.24 -5.60
N PHE A 98 23.86 0.05 -5.89
CA PHE A 98 23.00 1.13 -5.43
C PHE A 98 21.65 1.21 -6.16
N LYS A 99 21.46 0.43 -7.24
CA LYS A 99 20.23 0.32 -8.03
C LYS A 99 19.70 1.65 -8.59
N SER A 100 20.62 2.57 -8.90
CA SER A 100 20.27 3.89 -9.45
C SER A 100 20.61 3.99 -10.94
N GLU A 101 19.58 3.75 -11.74
CA GLU A 101 19.56 4.02 -13.18
C GLU A 101 19.92 5.49 -13.49
N TYR A 102 19.44 6.43 -12.67
CA TYR A 102 19.70 7.85 -12.84
C TYR A 102 21.19 8.19 -12.75
N LEU A 103 21.89 7.66 -11.73
CA LEU A 103 23.32 7.90 -11.58
C LEU A 103 24.14 7.27 -12.71
N LEU A 104 23.74 6.10 -13.20
CA LEU A 104 24.37 5.45 -14.35
C LEU A 104 24.20 6.31 -15.63
N GLU A 105 23.01 6.88 -15.85
CA GLU A 105 22.78 7.80 -16.97
C GLU A 105 23.60 9.10 -16.85
N GLU A 106 23.70 9.68 -15.65
CA GLU A 106 24.56 10.85 -15.43
C GLU A 106 26.05 10.52 -15.67
N LEU A 107 26.51 9.34 -15.24
CA LEU A 107 27.87 8.87 -15.54
C LEU A 107 28.07 8.69 -17.05
N ARG A 108 27.10 8.12 -17.76
CA ARG A 108 27.15 7.97 -19.23
C ARG A 108 27.26 9.32 -19.92
N LYS A 109 26.49 10.32 -19.48
CA LYS A 109 26.57 11.70 -19.99
C LYS A 109 27.94 12.32 -19.74
N ILE A 110 28.54 12.09 -18.56
CA ILE A 110 29.90 12.54 -18.23
C ILE A 110 30.89 11.94 -19.24
N VAL A 111 30.85 10.63 -19.48
CA VAL A 111 31.76 9.95 -20.44
C VAL A 111 31.55 10.47 -21.87
N MET A 112 30.31 10.76 -22.27
CA MET A 112 30.03 11.37 -23.59
C MET A 112 30.66 12.76 -23.76
N VAL A 113 30.87 13.51 -22.67
CA VAL A 113 31.55 14.80 -22.73
C VAL A 113 33.05 14.62 -23.01
N TRP A 114 33.66 13.55 -22.51
CA TRP A 114 35.09 13.24 -22.72
C TRP A 114 35.44 12.85 -24.16
N GLU A 115 34.45 12.65 -25.02
CA GLU A 115 34.64 12.36 -26.45
C GLU A 115 34.49 13.59 -27.35
N LYS A 116 34.04 14.73 -26.81
CA LYS A 116 33.76 15.91 -27.64
C LYS A 116 35.07 16.49 -28.22
N PRO A 117 35.07 16.92 -29.50
CA PRO A 117 36.22 17.59 -30.10
C PRO A 117 36.64 18.82 -29.25
N GLY A 118 37.89 18.85 -28.80
CA GLY A 118 38.41 19.87 -27.86
C GLY A 118 38.58 19.40 -26.41
N ALA A 119 38.09 18.21 -26.08
CA ALA A 119 38.27 17.56 -24.78
C ALA A 119 38.58 16.05 -24.96
N LEU A 120 39.40 15.68 -25.95
CA LEU A 120 39.86 14.29 -26.16
C LEU A 120 40.75 13.85 -25.00
N ILE A 121 40.14 13.58 -23.85
CA ILE A 121 40.83 13.23 -22.61
C ILE A 121 41.39 11.82 -22.71
N TYR A 122 40.60 10.92 -23.30
CA TYR A 122 40.91 9.50 -23.41
C TYR A 122 40.79 9.01 -24.85
N VAL A 123 41.44 7.88 -25.13
CA VAL A 123 41.35 7.20 -26.44
C VAL A 123 39.91 6.79 -26.71
N SER A 124 39.39 7.11 -27.90
CA SER A 124 37.99 6.88 -28.28
C SER A 124 37.51 5.43 -28.10
N GLN A 125 38.41 4.45 -28.24
CA GLN A 125 38.08 3.04 -27.97
C GLN A 125 37.71 2.79 -26.51
N TYR A 126 38.44 3.38 -25.57
CA TYR A 126 38.17 3.23 -24.13
C TYR A 126 36.83 3.86 -23.74
N THR A 127 36.56 5.09 -24.17
CA THR A 127 35.29 5.77 -23.87
C THR A 127 34.10 5.08 -24.53
N THR A 128 34.28 4.48 -25.71
CA THR A 128 33.25 3.66 -26.36
C THR A 128 32.94 2.41 -25.56
N GLN A 129 33.96 1.67 -25.11
CA GLN A 129 33.77 0.51 -24.25
C GLN A 129 33.07 0.89 -22.95
N LEU A 130 33.54 1.96 -22.29
CA LEU A 130 32.99 2.41 -21.03
C LEU A 130 31.51 2.80 -21.14
N LYS A 131 31.09 3.45 -22.23
CA LYS A 131 29.66 3.72 -22.49
C LYS A 131 28.85 2.43 -22.69
N SER A 132 29.43 1.41 -23.31
CA SER A 132 28.79 0.10 -23.45
C SER A 132 28.59 -0.53 -22.09
N ASP A 133 29.64 -0.58 -21.26
CA ASP A 133 29.59 -1.16 -19.92
C ASP A 133 28.54 -0.45 -19.03
N ILE A 134 28.46 0.88 -19.12
CA ILE A 134 27.43 1.66 -18.41
C ILE A 134 26.03 1.36 -18.96
N GLN A 135 25.87 1.17 -20.27
CA GLN A 135 24.58 0.83 -20.87
C GLN A 135 24.11 -0.56 -20.43
N ASP A 136 25.03 -1.53 -20.36
CA ASP A 136 24.73 -2.88 -19.87
C ASP A 136 24.34 -2.85 -18.38
N ALA A 137 25.03 -2.01 -17.59
CA ALA A 137 24.67 -1.75 -16.19
C ALA A 137 23.26 -1.15 -16.03
N ILE A 138 22.87 -0.20 -16.91
CA ILE A 138 21.53 0.39 -16.92
C ILE A 138 20.47 -0.69 -17.17
N ASN A 139 20.69 -1.53 -18.18
CA ASN A 139 19.79 -2.62 -18.53
C ASN A 139 19.63 -3.62 -17.38
N ALA A 140 20.74 -3.99 -16.73
CA ALA A 140 20.72 -4.89 -15.57
C ALA A 140 19.86 -4.35 -14.41
N VAL A 141 19.94 -3.04 -14.12
CA VAL A 141 19.11 -2.40 -13.09
C VAL A 141 17.62 -2.34 -13.48
N GLN A 142 17.32 -2.17 -14.77
CA GLN A 142 15.94 -2.18 -15.28
C GLN A 142 15.31 -3.57 -15.25
N ASP A 143 16.06 -4.61 -15.59
CA ASP A 143 15.61 -6.00 -15.56
C ASP A 143 15.26 -6.44 -14.13
N ASP A 144 16.10 -6.08 -13.15
CA ASP A 144 15.85 -6.32 -11.72
C ASP A 144 14.55 -5.66 -11.23
N ARG A 145 14.29 -4.41 -11.66
CA ARG A 145 13.04 -3.69 -11.31
C ARG A 145 11.82 -4.34 -11.94
N THR A 146 11.93 -4.77 -13.19
CA THR A 146 10.82 -5.40 -13.93
C THR A 146 10.48 -6.76 -13.33
N GLY A 147 11.48 -7.57 -13.01
CA GLY A 147 11.28 -8.87 -12.35
C GLY A 147 10.58 -8.75 -10.99
N ALA A 148 10.97 -7.76 -10.17
CA ALA A 148 10.30 -7.50 -8.89
C ALA A 148 8.83 -7.07 -9.05
N SER A 149 8.52 -6.26 -10.07
CA SER A 149 7.15 -5.82 -10.36
C SER A 149 6.25 -7.00 -10.75
N VAL A 150 6.74 -7.91 -11.61
CA VAL A 150 5.99 -9.08 -12.06
C VAL A 150 5.68 -10.04 -10.90
N ILE A 151 6.64 -10.23 -9.97
CA ILE A 151 6.41 -11.06 -8.78
C ILE A 151 5.31 -10.47 -7.89
N GLN A 152 5.33 -9.16 -7.65
CA GLN A 152 4.29 -8.49 -6.86
C GLN A 152 2.91 -8.60 -7.53
N GLU A 153 2.83 -8.41 -8.84
CA GLU A 153 1.58 -8.52 -9.60
C GLU A 153 1.00 -9.94 -9.52
N PHE A 154 1.86 -10.97 -9.60
CA PHE A 154 1.44 -12.36 -9.42
C PHE A 154 0.90 -12.62 -8.01
N GLU A 155 1.56 -12.10 -6.96
CA GLU A 155 1.07 -12.23 -5.58
C GLU A 155 -0.26 -11.53 -5.35
N ILE A 156 -0.46 -10.34 -5.91
CA ILE A 156 -1.72 -9.60 -5.85
C ILE A 156 -2.83 -10.42 -6.53
N THR A 157 -2.56 -10.95 -7.72
CA THR A 157 -3.52 -11.77 -8.48
C THR A 157 -3.92 -13.02 -7.70
N LYS A 158 -2.96 -13.69 -7.05
CA LYS A 158 -3.24 -14.85 -6.18
C LYS A 158 -4.09 -14.48 -4.96
N LYS A 159 -3.86 -13.31 -4.35
CA LYS A 159 -4.68 -12.84 -3.22
C LYS A 159 -6.11 -12.47 -3.65
N LEU A 160 -6.27 -11.88 -4.84
CA LEU A 160 -7.58 -11.54 -5.39
C LEU A 160 -8.43 -12.79 -5.64
N SER A 161 -7.88 -13.82 -6.30
CA SER A 161 -8.63 -15.06 -6.52
C SER A 161 -9.02 -15.78 -5.22
N ALA A 162 -8.16 -15.71 -4.19
CA ALA A 162 -8.50 -16.24 -2.86
C ALA A 162 -9.63 -15.45 -2.18
N LEU A 163 -9.70 -14.13 -2.39
CA LEU A 163 -10.78 -13.27 -1.89
C LEU A 163 -12.11 -13.53 -2.61
N GLU A 164 -12.07 -13.68 -3.93
CA GLU A 164 -13.26 -14.03 -4.74
C GLU A 164 -13.87 -15.35 -4.28
N ASN A 165 -13.05 -16.39 -4.09
CA ASN A 165 -13.53 -17.68 -3.57
C ASN A 165 -14.15 -17.57 -2.18
N LYS A 166 -13.57 -16.74 -1.29
CA LYS A 166 -14.17 -16.48 0.03
C LYS A 166 -15.49 -15.71 -0.07
N HIS A 167 -15.59 -14.78 -1.00
CA HIS A 167 -16.83 -14.03 -1.22
C HIS A 167 -17.96 -14.96 -1.68
N GLU A 168 -17.68 -15.86 -2.61
CA GLU A 168 -18.66 -16.84 -3.10
C GLU A 168 -19.14 -17.76 -1.96
N ALA A 169 -18.22 -18.28 -1.14
CA ALA A 169 -18.57 -19.11 0.02
C ALA A 169 -19.44 -18.35 1.04
N ASN A 170 -19.15 -17.07 1.28
CA ASN A 170 -19.95 -16.22 2.16
C ASN A 170 -21.35 -15.97 1.59
N LEU A 171 -21.47 -15.79 0.27
CA LEU A 171 -22.76 -15.60 -0.40
C LEU A 171 -23.64 -16.86 -0.29
N GLU A 172 -23.05 -18.05 -0.44
CA GLU A 172 -23.76 -19.31 -0.25
C GLU A 172 -24.23 -19.47 1.21
N MET A 173 -23.38 -19.11 2.17
CA MET A 173 -23.73 -19.14 3.60
C MET A 173 -24.88 -18.18 3.92
N ALA A 174 -24.87 -16.97 3.36
CA ALA A 174 -25.94 -15.98 3.55
C ALA A 174 -27.29 -16.52 3.06
N LYS A 175 -27.33 -17.15 1.87
CA LYS A 175 -28.55 -17.79 1.34
C LYS A 175 -29.07 -18.90 2.26
N ARG A 176 -28.17 -19.69 2.86
CA ARG A 176 -28.57 -20.74 3.83
C ARG A 176 -29.18 -20.14 5.10
N VAL A 177 -28.61 -19.06 5.62
CA VAL A 177 -29.13 -18.36 6.80
C VAL A 177 -30.51 -17.76 6.53
N GLU A 178 -30.71 -17.15 5.37
CA GLU A 178 -32.00 -16.62 4.95
C GLU A 178 -33.08 -17.71 4.90
N GLY A 179 -32.80 -18.84 4.24
CA GLY A 179 -33.74 -19.96 4.17
C GLY A 179 -34.05 -20.62 5.53
N LEU A 180 -33.11 -20.61 6.49
CA LEU A 180 -33.38 -21.06 7.85
C LEU A 180 -34.26 -20.06 8.61
N THR A 181 -34.06 -18.77 8.40
CA THR A 181 -34.85 -17.70 9.03
C THR A 181 -36.31 -17.77 8.61
N GLU A 182 -36.57 -18.00 7.31
CA GLU A 182 -37.93 -18.23 6.79
C GLU A 182 -38.61 -19.44 7.43
N LYS A 183 -37.88 -20.56 7.58
CA LYS A 183 -38.42 -21.77 8.23
C LYS A 183 -38.78 -21.52 9.70
N ILE A 184 -37.95 -20.78 10.43
CA ILE A 184 -38.23 -20.43 11.84
C ILE A 184 -39.47 -19.54 11.92
N HIS A 185 -39.61 -18.54 11.04
CA HIS A 185 -40.78 -17.68 11.00
C HIS A 185 -42.06 -18.45 10.66
N ALA A 186 -42.01 -19.36 9.69
CA ALA A 186 -43.13 -20.20 9.31
C ALA A 186 -43.58 -21.12 10.47
N PHE A 187 -42.62 -21.73 11.16
CA PHE A 187 -42.88 -22.59 12.32
C PHE A 187 -43.58 -21.81 13.45
N LYS A 188 -43.00 -20.68 13.87
CA LYS A 188 -43.60 -19.85 14.93
C LYS A 188 -44.99 -19.33 14.56
N ARG A 189 -45.21 -18.97 13.28
CA ARG A 189 -46.53 -18.54 12.81
C ARG A 189 -47.57 -19.65 12.92
N SER A 190 -47.20 -20.88 12.57
CA SER A 190 -48.09 -22.04 12.69
C SER A 190 -48.48 -22.33 14.15
N GLU A 191 -47.53 -22.25 15.07
CA GLU A 191 -47.75 -22.47 16.50
C GLU A 191 -48.69 -21.40 17.10
N ILE A 192 -48.49 -20.13 16.74
CA ILE A 192 -49.36 -19.03 17.18
C ILE A 192 -50.78 -19.19 16.63
N LEU A 193 -50.94 -19.57 15.37
CA LEU A 193 -52.27 -19.78 14.77
C LEU A 193 -53.05 -20.91 15.45
N ALA A 194 -52.37 -22.00 15.83
CA ALA A 194 -53.00 -23.11 16.55
C ALA A 194 -53.50 -22.66 17.94
N LEU A 195 -52.72 -21.86 18.67
CA LEU A 195 -53.14 -21.29 19.96
C LEU A 195 -54.33 -20.34 19.85
N ILE A 196 -54.39 -19.54 18.78
CA ILE A 196 -55.52 -18.63 18.52
C ILE A 196 -56.80 -19.42 18.25
N GLU A 197 -56.73 -20.49 17.47
CA GLU A 197 -57.91 -21.31 17.15
C GLU A 197 -58.44 -22.03 18.40
N ASP A 198 -57.56 -22.61 19.23
CA ASP A 198 -57.95 -23.23 20.52
C ASP A 198 -58.61 -22.23 21.47
N TYR A 199 -58.10 -20.99 21.55
CA TYR A 199 -58.70 -19.95 22.38
C TYR A 199 -60.07 -19.49 21.85
N LYS A 200 -60.21 -19.42 20.51
CA LYS A 200 -61.47 -19.06 19.86
C LYS A 200 -62.54 -20.13 20.13
N GLU A 201 -62.20 -21.41 20.03
CA GLU A 201 -63.13 -22.52 20.32
C GLU A 201 -63.63 -22.45 21.77
N LYS A 202 -62.74 -22.23 22.74
CA LYS A 202 -63.11 -22.02 24.15
C LYS A 202 -64.04 -20.83 24.36
N CYS A 203 -63.81 -19.71 23.65
CA CYS A 203 -64.68 -18.55 23.74
C CYS A 203 -66.08 -18.83 23.15
N GLU A 204 -66.16 -19.61 22.08
CA GLU A 204 -67.43 -20.02 21.47
C GLU A 204 -68.21 -20.94 22.42
N GLU A 205 -67.53 -21.90 23.06
CA GLU A 205 -68.13 -22.76 24.10
C GLU A 205 -68.69 -21.96 25.28
N GLU A 206 -67.91 -21.03 25.83
CA GLU A 206 -68.39 -20.15 26.92
C GLU A 206 -69.60 -19.30 26.49
N LEU A 207 -69.61 -18.82 25.25
CA LEU A 207 -70.71 -18.00 24.73
C LEU A 207 -71.99 -18.83 24.61
N ILE A 208 -71.88 -20.08 24.15
CA ILE A 208 -73.00 -21.03 24.10
C ILE A 208 -73.52 -21.30 25.51
N GLU A 209 -72.65 -21.57 26.48
CA GLU A 209 -73.03 -21.81 27.87
C GLU A 209 -73.78 -20.61 28.47
N ARG A 210 -73.23 -19.39 28.32
CA ARG A 210 -73.86 -18.16 28.81
C ARG A 210 -75.20 -17.89 28.12
N SER A 211 -75.31 -18.17 26.82
CA SER A 211 -76.58 -18.06 26.09
C SER A 211 -77.63 -19.01 26.66
N GLY A 212 -77.24 -20.25 26.99
CA GLY A 212 -78.11 -21.21 27.67
C GLY A 212 -78.62 -20.69 29.01
N ILE A 213 -77.73 -20.17 29.86
CA ILE A 213 -78.09 -19.59 31.16
C ILE A 213 -79.06 -18.40 31.00
N LEU A 214 -78.82 -17.52 30.03
CA LEU A 214 -79.71 -16.38 29.77
C LEU A 214 -81.11 -16.83 29.33
N LEU A 215 -81.21 -17.90 28.56
CA LEU A 215 -82.48 -18.47 28.12
C LEU A 215 -83.26 -19.05 29.29
N GLU A 216 -82.60 -19.80 30.18
CA GLU A 216 -83.19 -20.31 31.43
C GLU A 216 -83.67 -19.19 32.35
N LEU A 217 -82.88 -18.12 32.51
CA LEU A 217 -83.27 -16.94 33.29
C LEU A 217 -84.49 -16.23 32.67
N GLY A 218 -84.53 -16.15 31.34
CA GLY A 218 -85.68 -15.60 30.60
C GLY A 218 -86.97 -16.37 30.90
N GLU A 219 -86.92 -17.70 30.84
CA GLU A 219 -88.07 -18.56 31.16
C GLU A 219 -88.53 -18.42 32.62
N LEU A 220 -87.60 -18.25 33.56
CA LEU A 220 -87.92 -18.03 34.97
C LEU A 220 -88.61 -16.68 35.19
N LEU A 221 -88.10 -15.62 34.56
CA LEU A 221 -88.69 -14.28 34.63
C LEU A 221 -90.10 -14.25 34.02
N GLU A 222 -90.33 -14.92 32.90
CA GLU A 222 -91.67 -15.05 32.30
C GLU A 222 -92.66 -15.73 33.26
N LYS A 223 -92.24 -16.80 33.93
CA LYS A 223 -93.06 -17.49 34.94
C LYS A 223 -93.38 -16.57 36.13
N GLU A 224 -92.39 -15.85 36.64
CA GLU A 224 -92.59 -14.92 37.76
C GLU A 224 -93.50 -13.75 37.39
N TYR A 225 -93.34 -13.20 36.18
CA TYR A 225 -94.20 -12.15 35.65
C TYR A 225 -95.65 -12.63 35.48
N ALA A 226 -95.87 -13.84 34.97
CA ALA A 226 -97.21 -14.41 34.86
C ALA A 226 -97.89 -14.57 36.23
N ILE A 227 -97.14 -14.97 37.26
CA ILE A 227 -97.63 -15.05 38.64
C ILE A 227 -98.02 -13.65 39.14
N TYR A 228 -97.16 -12.64 38.94
CA TYR A 228 -97.42 -11.26 39.35
C TYR A 228 -98.68 -10.68 38.69
N CYS A 229 -98.84 -10.88 37.36
CA CYS A 229 -100.04 -10.46 36.64
C CYS A 229 -101.31 -11.09 37.24
N GLY A 230 -101.29 -12.39 37.51
CA GLY A 230 -102.43 -13.08 38.13
C GLY A 230 -102.72 -12.66 39.58
N PHE A 231 -101.73 -12.13 40.32
CA PHE A 231 -101.96 -11.48 41.62
C PHE A 231 -102.59 -10.10 41.44
N ASN A 232 -102.09 -9.30 40.50
CA ASN A 232 -102.57 -7.95 40.26
C ASN A 232 -104.04 -7.95 39.77
N GLU A 233 -104.41 -8.89 38.90
CA GLU A 233 -105.80 -9.09 38.47
C GLU A 233 -106.73 -9.38 39.65
N ARG A 234 -106.33 -10.27 40.57
CA ARG A 234 -107.11 -10.58 41.78
C ARG A 234 -107.25 -9.38 42.72
N ILE A 235 -106.22 -8.55 42.86
CA ILE A 235 -106.30 -7.31 43.64
C ILE A 235 -107.31 -6.34 43.01
N GLU A 236 -107.28 -6.19 41.69
CA GLU A 236 -108.22 -5.32 40.97
C GLU A 236 -109.66 -5.84 41.02
N GLU A 237 -109.89 -7.16 41.01
CA GLU A 237 -111.20 -7.75 41.27
C GLU A 237 -111.72 -7.41 42.68
N PHE A 238 -110.86 -7.55 43.70
CA PHE A 238 -111.21 -7.25 45.09
C PHE A 238 -111.53 -5.76 45.33
N LYS A 239 -110.86 -4.85 44.63
CA LYS A 239 -111.17 -3.41 44.68
C LYS A 239 -112.53 -3.06 44.06
N ARG A 240 -113.08 -3.91 43.19
CA ARG A 240 -114.37 -3.68 42.50
C ARG A 240 -115.58 -4.25 43.26
N SER A 241 -115.34 -5.16 44.21
CA SER A 241 -116.35 -5.75 45.12
C SER A 241 -116.52 -4.94 46.41
#